data_AF-A0A945M0Q9-F1
#
_entry.id   AF-A0A945M0Q9-F1
#
_cell.length_a   1.000
_cell.length_b   1.000
_cell.length_c   1.000
_cell.angle_alpha   90.00
_cell.angle_beta   90.00
_cell.angle_gamma   90.00
#
_symmetry.space_group_name_H-M   'P 1'
#
loop_
_entity.id
_entity.type
_entity.pdbx_description
1 polymer ?
#
loop_
_entity_poly.entity_id
_entity_poly.type
_entity_poly.pdbx_seq_one_letter_code
_entity_poly.pdbx_strand_id
1 'polypeptide(L)'
;MTRDDASIFRDGEAFAFDLNLVEILCSRLCHDLISPISAINNGLELVGGEGGSSLDQEAMAMISQCGKELAVRLQYLRAALGRGDGLDKLEDFSPLRALAQMYLGDGKVTLVWRDDDLNPRVTVGRKASKLMLSLILLAAEVLPFGGAVV
;
A
#
# COMPACT_ATOMS: atom_id res chain seq x y z
N MET A 1 -14.35 49.06 -25.67
CA MET A 1 -14.46 48.58 -24.28
C MET A 1 -15.77 47.86 -24.09
N THR A 2 -15.80 46.57 -24.42
CA THR A 2 -16.75 45.57 -23.92
C THR A 2 -16.04 44.23 -24.08
N ARG A 3 -15.89 43.51 -22.96
CA ARG A 3 -15.02 42.35 -22.76
C ARG A 3 -15.47 41.14 -23.56
N ASP A 4 -14.49 40.51 -24.21
CA ASP A 4 -14.47 39.07 -24.49
C ASP A 4 -14.33 38.33 -23.14
N ASP A 5 -15.39 37.66 -22.69
CA ASP A 5 -15.37 36.77 -21.51
C ASP A 5 -16.24 35.52 -21.80
N ALA A 6 -16.17 35.00 -23.04
CA ALA A 6 -16.97 33.84 -23.47
C ALA A 6 -16.16 32.73 -24.18
N SER A 7 -14.83 32.72 -24.07
CA SER A 7 -13.96 31.72 -24.74
C SER A 7 -13.27 30.72 -23.79
N ILE A 8 -13.56 30.73 -22.49
CA ILE A 8 -12.85 29.87 -21.52
C ILE A 8 -13.52 28.49 -21.32
N PHE A 9 -14.74 28.27 -21.83
CA PHE A 9 -15.47 27.02 -21.60
C PHE A 9 -16.17 26.47 -22.86
N ARG A 10 -15.42 25.84 -23.76
CA ARG A 10 -15.87 24.81 -24.74
C ARG A 10 -14.60 24.14 -25.30
N ASP A 11 -14.43 22.85 -25.52
CA ASP A 11 -15.12 21.59 -25.23
C ASP A 11 -14.04 20.53 -25.56
N GLY A 12 -13.93 19.43 -24.82
CA GLY A 12 -13.46 18.17 -25.43
C GLY A 12 -12.10 17.55 -25.05
N GLU A 13 -11.36 17.99 -24.04
CA GLU A 13 -10.28 17.14 -23.48
C GLU A 13 -10.92 16.15 -22.50
N ALA A 14 -11.51 15.08 -23.05
CA ALA A 14 -11.72 13.86 -22.28
C ALA A 14 -10.41 13.56 -21.58
N PHE A 15 -10.40 13.56 -20.24
CA PHE A 15 -9.26 13.23 -19.39
C PHE A 15 -8.58 11.99 -20.00
N ALA A 16 -7.50 12.19 -20.77
CA ALA A 16 -6.92 11.12 -21.55
C ALA A 16 -6.49 10.06 -20.54
N PHE A 17 -7.05 8.87 -20.65
CA PHE A 17 -6.67 7.75 -19.79
C PHE A 17 -5.19 7.50 -20.01
N ASP A 18 -4.36 7.94 -19.07
CA ASP A 18 -2.92 7.84 -19.18
C ASP A 18 -2.49 6.39 -19.01
N LEU A 19 -2.35 5.69 -20.14
CA LEU A 19 -1.89 4.31 -20.18
C LEU A 19 -0.52 4.15 -19.52
N ASN A 20 0.35 5.17 -19.60
CA ASN A 20 1.66 5.12 -18.97
C ASN A 20 1.53 5.08 -17.44
N LEU A 21 0.59 5.84 -16.87
CA LEU A 21 0.31 5.80 -15.43
C LEU A 21 -0.15 4.40 -15.01
N VAL A 22 -1.01 3.77 -15.80
CA VAL A 22 -1.47 2.40 -15.54
C VAL A 22 -0.33 1.40 -15.62
N GLU A 23 0.53 1.50 -16.63
CA GLU A 23 1.70 0.63 -16.78
C GLU A 23 2.66 0.75 -15.58
N ILE A 24 2.96 1.97 -15.13
CA ILE A 24 3.84 2.19 -13.97
C ILE A 24 3.20 1.63 -12.69
N LEU A 25 1.89 1.84 -12.48
CA LEU A 25 1.18 1.29 -11.32
C LEU A 25 1.17 -0.25 -11.33
N CYS A 26 0.90 -0.86 -12.49
CA CYS A 26 0.94 -2.32 -12.66
C CYS A 26 2.35 -2.87 -12.46
N SER A 27 3.38 -2.22 -13.01
CA SER A 27 4.78 -2.59 -12.80
C SER A 27 5.13 -2.59 -11.31
N ARG A 28 4.71 -1.54 -10.59
CA ARG A 28 4.94 -1.44 -9.15
C ARG A 28 4.23 -2.54 -8.36
N LEU A 29 2.97 -2.81 -8.67
CA LEU A 29 2.20 -3.90 -8.06
C LEU A 29 2.90 -5.25 -8.29
N CYS A 30 3.32 -5.54 -9.52
CA CYS A 30 4.02 -6.77 -9.84
C CYS A 30 5.36 -6.88 -9.08
N HIS A 31 6.14 -5.80 -9.06
CA HIS A 31 7.41 -5.74 -8.34
C HIS A 31 7.27 -6.07 -6.84
N ASP A 32 6.26 -5.49 -6.18
CA ASP A 32 6.11 -5.66 -4.73
C ASP A 32 5.56 -7.03 -4.33
N LEU A 33 4.84 -7.70 -5.22
CA LEU A 33 4.17 -8.97 -4.95
C LEU A 33 5.00 -10.18 -5.40
N ILE A 34 5.91 -10.03 -6.37
CA ILE A 34 6.63 -11.18 -6.94
C ILE A 34 7.56 -11.87 -5.94
N SER A 35 8.21 -11.11 -5.05
CA SER A 35 9.15 -11.66 -4.07
C SER A 35 8.48 -12.64 -3.08
N PRO A 36 7.42 -12.26 -2.34
CA PRO A 36 6.75 -13.20 -1.43
C PRO A 36 6.08 -14.36 -2.17
N ILE A 37 5.58 -14.15 -3.39
CA ILE A 37 5.02 -15.23 -4.22
C ILE A 37 6.10 -16.25 -4.60
N SER A 38 7.28 -15.79 -5.02
CA SER A 38 8.40 -16.68 -5.35
C SER A 38 8.87 -17.47 -4.12
N ALA A 39 8.92 -16.84 -2.95
CA ALA A 39 9.29 -17.50 -1.70
C ALA A 39 8.30 -18.61 -1.32
N ILE A 40 6.99 -18.38 -1.52
CA ILE A 40 5.96 -19.42 -1.29
C ILE A 40 6.18 -20.62 -2.22
N ASN A 41 6.40 -20.38 -3.51
CA ASN A 41 6.62 -21.47 -4.47
C ASN A 41 7.89 -22.27 -4.13
N ASN A 42 9.00 -21.58 -3.83
CA ASN A 42 10.24 -22.22 -3.41
C ASN A 42 10.04 -23.04 -2.12
N GLY A 43 9.27 -22.53 -1.16
CA GLY A 43 8.92 -23.26 0.05
C GLY A 43 8.13 -24.54 -0.24
N LEU A 44 7.15 -24.46 -1.17
CA LEU A 44 6.32 -25.62 -1.53
C LEU A 44 7.14 -26.74 -2.21
N GLU A 45 8.18 -26.39 -2.96
CA GLU A 45 9.09 -27.37 -3.57
C GLU A 45 9.94 -28.12 -2.54
N LEU A 46 10.18 -27.52 -1.36
CA LEU A 46 10.96 -28.14 -0.28
C LEU A 46 10.14 -29.14 0.54
N VAL A 47 8.82 -28.97 0.60
CA VAL A 47 7.93 -29.82 1.41
C VAL A 47 7.85 -31.23 0.82
N GLY A 48 8.18 -32.23 1.64
CA GLY A 48 8.20 -33.64 1.23
C GLY A 48 9.44 -34.04 0.44
N GLY A 49 10.46 -33.19 0.40
CA GLY A 49 11.77 -33.50 -0.19
C GLY A 49 12.65 -34.36 0.73
N GLU A 50 13.93 -34.51 0.34
CA GLU A 50 14.92 -35.33 1.08
C GLU A 50 15.31 -34.76 2.46
N GLY A 51 14.79 -33.59 2.82
CA GLY A 51 15.13 -32.86 4.04
C GLY A 51 14.48 -33.36 5.33
N GLY A 52 13.48 -34.23 5.23
CA GLY A 52 12.76 -34.77 6.39
C GLY A 52 11.90 -33.74 7.13
N SER A 53 11.31 -34.17 8.25
CA SER A 53 10.22 -33.46 8.91
C SER A 53 10.56 -32.09 9.49
N SER A 54 11.82 -31.81 9.82
CA SER A 54 12.24 -30.50 10.32
C SER A 54 12.27 -29.45 9.21
N LEU A 55 12.79 -29.80 8.03
CA LEU A 55 12.83 -28.91 6.88
C LEU A 55 11.42 -28.63 6.33
N ASP A 56 10.54 -29.62 6.38
CA ASP A 56 9.12 -29.43 6.06
C ASP A 56 8.45 -28.39 6.98
N GLN A 57 8.74 -28.45 8.28
CA GLN A 57 8.18 -27.49 9.25
C GLN A 57 8.70 -26.07 9.00
N GLU A 58 9.99 -25.91 8.72
CA GLU A 58 10.58 -24.61 8.39
C GLU A 58 10.00 -24.04 7.09
N ALA A 59 9.88 -24.87 6.04
CA ALA A 59 9.28 -24.48 4.78
C ALA A 59 7.82 -24.03 4.96
N MET A 60 7.02 -24.78 5.73
CA MET A 60 5.64 -24.42 6.03
C MET A 60 5.52 -23.14 6.86
N ALA A 61 6.43 -22.92 7.82
CA ALA A 61 6.49 -21.67 8.58
C ALA A 61 6.82 -20.48 7.68
N MET A 62 7.80 -20.63 6.77
CA MET A 62 8.16 -19.62 5.78
C MET A 62 6.99 -19.30 4.84
N ILE A 63 6.33 -20.32 4.27
CA ILE A 63 5.15 -20.17 3.40
C ILE A 63 4.05 -19.39 4.14
N SER A 64 3.76 -19.75 5.40
CA SER A 64 2.75 -19.08 6.21
C SER A 64 3.10 -17.60 6.42
N GLN A 65 4.37 -17.29 6.69
CA GLN A 65 4.84 -15.92 6.88
C GLN A 65 4.73 -15.10 5.58
N CYS A 66 5.20 -15.63 4.46
CA CYS A 66 5.08 -14.97 3.15
C CYS A 66 3.61 -14.75 2.76
N GLY A 67 2.72 -15.69 3.06
CA GLY A 67 1.28 -15.56 2.80
C GLY A 67 0.65 -14.41 3.60
N LYS A 68 1.00 -14.28 4.88
CA LYS A 68 0.55 -13.15 5.72
C LYS A 68 1.08 -11.82 5.19
N GLU A 69 2.37 -11.76 4.86
CA GLU A 69 3.00 -10.56 4.31
C GLU A 69 2.32 -10.14 2.99
N LEU A 70 2.07 -11.08 2.09
CA LEU A 70 1.39 -10.84 0.82
C LEU A 70 -0.03 -10.29 1.03
N ALA A 71 -0.81 -10.89 1.95
CA ALA A 71 -2.17 -10.44 2.24
C ALA A 71 -2.20 -9.00 2.77
N VAL A 72 -1.30 -8.66 3.69
CA VAL A 72 -1.18 -7.30 4.24
C VAL A 72 -0.76 -6.30 3.16
N ARG A 73 0.25 -6.63 2.35
CA ARG A 73 0.70 -5.78 1.21
C ARG A 73 -0.44 -5.51 0.23
N LEU A 74 -1.21 -6.54 -0.14
CA LEU A 74 -2.37 -6.38 -1.02
C LEU A 74 -3.46 -5.50 -0.41
N GLN A 75 -3.76 -5.69 0.88
CA GLN A 75 -4.75 -4.87 1.59
C GLN A 75 -4.34 -3.39 1.60
N TYR A 76 -3.07 -3.12 1.89
CA TYR A 76 -2.51 -1.77 1.89
C TYR A 76 -2.54 -1.13 0.49
N LEU A 77 -2.00 -1.81 -0.52
CA LEU A 77 -1.94 -1.29 -1.89
C LEU A 77 -3.34 -1.08 -2.49
N ARG A 78 -4.31 -1.95 -2.17
CA ARG A 78 -5.71 -1.77 -2.56
C ARG A 78 -6.33 -0.50 -1.97
N ALA A 79 -5.99 -0.16 -0.72
CA ALA A 79 -6.46 1.04 -0.04
C ALA A 79 -5.74 2.30 -0.55
N ALA A 80 -4.41 2.26 -0.69
CA ALA A 80 -3.58 3.39 -1.08
C ALA A 80 -3.74 3.77 -2.56
N LEU A 81 -3.68 2.79 -3.46
CA LEU A 81 -3.63 3.00 -4.91
C LEU A 81 -4.97 2.68 -5.60
N GLY A 82 -5.68 1.66 -5.10
CA GLY A 82 -6.92 1.17 -5.69
C GLY A 82 -8.17 2.02 -5.42
N ARG A 83 -9.32 1.51 -5.85
CA ARG A 83 -10.65 2.08 -5.53
C ARG A 83 -11.16 1.68 -4.15
N GLY A 84 -10.33 1.02 -3.32
CA GLY A 84 -10.69 0.38 -2.04
C GLY A 84 -11.93 0.91 -1.33
N ASP A 85 -12.82 -0.02 -0.95
CA ASP A 85 -14.03 0.27 -0.20
C ASP A 85 -13.69 0.62 1.26
N GLY A 86 -14.53 1.41 1.92
CA GLY A 86 -14.35 1.74 3.34
C GLY A 86 -13.48 2.96 3.64
N LEU A 87 -13.00 3.71 2.63
CA LEU A 87 -12.25 4.96 2.81
C LEU A 87 -13.08 6.23 2.54
N ASP A 88 -14.37 6.11 2.24
CA ASP A 88 -15.18 7.24 1.80
C ASP A 88 -15.45 8.28 2.88
N LYS A 89 -15.68 7.80 4.11
CA LYS A 89 -15.91 8.62 5.29
C LYS A 89 -15.40 7.87 6.51
N LEU A 90 -14.17 8.16 6.93
CA LEU A 90 -13.67 7.70 8.22
C LEU A 90 -13.96 8.75 9.29
N GLU A 91 -14.38 8.31 10.46
CA GLU A 91 -14.63 9.19 11.61
C GLU A 91 -13.31 9.71 12.21
N ASP A 92 -12.23 8.94 12.08
CA ASP A 92 -10.88 9.26 12.53
C ASP A 92 -9.81 8.62 11.63
N PHE A 93 -8.54 8.73 12.05
CA PHE A 93 -7.40 8.12 11.33
C PHE A 93 -7.05 6.70 11.81
N SER A 94 -7.75 6.16 12.82
CA SER A 94 -7.39 4.89 13.46
C SER A 94 -7.31 3.71 12.46
N PRO A 95 -8.24 3.57 11.48
CA PRO A 95 -8.14 2.52 10.47
C PRO A 95 -6.93 2.67 9.54
N LEU A 96 -6.56 3.92 9.20
CA LEU A 96 -5.40 4.20 8.35
C LEU A 96 -4.09 3.88 9.09
N ARG A 97 -4.01 4.28 10.36
CA ARG A 97 -2.88 3.97 11.23
C ARG A 97 -2.71 2.45 11.38
N ALA A 98 -3.78 1.74 11.70
CA ALA A 98 -3.73 0.27 11.85
C ALA A 98 -3.26 -0.40 10.56
N LEU A 99 -3.78 0.04 9.41
CA LEU A 99 -3.38 -0.49 8.11
C LEU A 99 -1.90 -0.20 7.80
N ALA A 100 -1.43 1.01 8.10
CA ALA A 100 -0.02 1.38 7.92
C ALA A 100 0.93 0.63 8.86
N GLN A 101 0.54 0.43 10.12
CA GLN A 101 1.32 -0.36 11.08
C GLN A 101 1.41 -1.82 10.66
N MET A 102 0.30 -2.42 10.20
CA MET A 102 0.33 -3.78 9.64
C MET A 102 1.27 -3.88 8.45
N TYR A 103 1.20 -2.91 7.52
CA TYR A 103 2.05 -2.89 6.32
C TYR A 103 3.54 -2.80 6.62
N LEU A 104 3.94 -1.94 7.56
CA LEU A 104 5.35 -1.82 7.97
C LEU A 104 5.81 -3.03 8.78
N GLY A 105 4.88 -3.67 9.52
CA GLY A 105 5.15 -4.83 10.37
C GLY A 105 6.27 -4.57 11.37
N ASP A 106 7.01 -5.63 11.71
CA ASP A 106 8.21 -5.56 12.55
C ASP A 106 9.48 -5.24 11.72
N GLY A 107 9.31 -4.49 10.63
CA GLY A 107 10.40 -4.11 9.74
C GLY A 107 11.36 -3.11 10.34
N LYS A 108 12.40 -2.75 9.57
CA LYS A 108 13.38 -1.72 9.96
C LYS A 108 12.79 -0.31 10.02
N VAL A 109 11.62 -0.10 9.42
CA VAL A 109 10.91 1.17 9.36
C VAL A 109 9.74 1.12 10.34
N THR A 110 9.70 2.07 11.28
CA THR A 110 8.62 2.18 12.27
C THR A 110 7.72 3.38 11.97
N LEU A 111 6.46 3.32 12.43
CA LEU A 111 5.51 4.43 12.31
C LEU A 111 5.31 5.11 13.66
N VAL A 112 5.70 6.38 13.74
CA VAL A 112 5.47 7.25 14.88
C VAL A 112 4.24 8.12 14.56
N TRP A 113 3.08 7.67 15.01
CA TRP A 113 1.83 8.40 14.78
C TRP A 113 1.55 9.38 15.92
N ARG A 114 1.42 10.68 15.61
CA ARG A 114 1.15 11.75 16.59
C ARG A 114 -0.33 12.12 16.60
N ASP A 115 -1.09 11.51 17.51
CA ASP A 115 -2.53 11.78 17.65
C ASP A 115 -2.81 13.20 18.18
N ASP A 116 -1.90 13.75 18.99
CA ASP A 116 -2.08 15.07 19.64
C ASP A 116 -2.15 16.24 18.65
N ASP A 117 -1.57 16.08 17.45
CA ASP A 117 -1.55 17.08 16.38
C ASP A 117 -2.81 16.99 15.48
N LEU A 118 -3.63 15.95 15.64
CA LEU A 118 -4.80 15.69 14.80
C LEU A 118 -6.08 16.15 15.48
N ASN A 119 -6.87 16.96 14.78
CA ASN A 119 -8.15 17.41 15.29
C ASN A 119 -9.15 16.22 15.39
N PRO A 120 -9.65 15.87 16.60
CA PRO A 120 -10.50 14.71 16.84
C PRO A 120 -11.90 14.78 16.19
N ARG A 121 -12.19 15.82 15.41
CA ARG A 121 -13.46 15.99 14.67
C ARG A 121 -13.30 16.00 13.15
N VAL A 122 -12.16 15.55 12.62
CA VAL A 122 -11.92 15.53 11.17
C VAL A 122 -12.45 14.24 10.58
N THR A 123 -13.52 14.35 9.79
CA THR A 123 -13.89 13.26 8.88
C THR A 123 -12.84 13.14 7.78
N VAL A 124 -12.20 11.99 7.67
CA VAL A 124 -11.20 11.74 6.63
C VAL A 124 -11.91 11.22 5.39
N GLY A 125 -11.91 12.02 4.33
CA GLY A 125 -12.43 11.63 3.04
C GLY A 125 -11.43 10.81 2.23
N ARG A 126 -11.93 10.03 1.26
CA ARG A 126 -11.15 9.13 0.39
C ARG A 126 -9.84 9.72 -0.13
N LYS A 127 -9.84 10.97 -0.62
CA LYS A 127 -8.64 11.62 -1.19
C LYS A 127 -7.54 11.78 -0.14
N ALA A 128 -7.90 12.20 1.08
CA ALA A 128 -6.96 12.38 2.18
C ALA A 128 -6.42 11.03 2.66
N SER A 129 -7.27 10.01 2.77
CA SER A 129 -6.88 8.64 3.11
C SER A 129 -5.84 8.09 2.12
N LYS A 130 -6.12 8.19 0.81
CA LYS A 130 -5.20 7.73 -0.24
C LYS A 130 -3.88 8.50 -0.22
N LEU A 131 -3.93 9.82 -0.04
CA LEU A 131 -2.74 10.65 0.05
C LEU A 131 -1.86 10.22 1.23
N MET A 132 -2.44 10.07 2.42
CA MET A 132 -1.72 9.65 3.62
C MET A 132 -1.02 8.29 3.43
N LEU A 133 -1.75 7.28 2.96
CA LEU A 133 -1.18 5.95 2.71
C LEU A 133 -0.11 5.99 1.61
N SER A 134 -0.29 6.81 0.58
CA SER A 134 0.72 6.96 -0.48
C SER A 134 2.00 7.64 0.02
N LEU A 135 1.88 8.62 0.93
CA LEU A 135 3.03 9.28 1.55
C LEU A 135 3.81 8.33 2.46
N ILE A 136 3.11 7.52 3.26
CA ILE A 136 3.74 6.50 4.11
C ILE A 136 4.46 5.44 3.26
N LEU A 137 3.85 5.02 2.14
CA LEU A 137 4.48 4.10 1.18
C LEU A 137 5.80 4.67 0.67
N LEU A 138 5.78 5.91 0.20
CA LEU A 138 6.98 6.61 -0.29
C LEU A 138 8.03 6.78 0.83
N ALA A 139 7.60 7.14 2.03
CA ALA A 139 8.49 7.32 3.18
C ALA A 139 9.20 6.01 3.57
N ALA A 140 8.51 4.87 3.49
CA ALA A 140 9.12 3.57 3.76
C ALA A 140 10.21 3.21 2.73
N GLU A 141 10.02 3.60 1.47
CA GLU A 141 10.98 3.30 0.39
C GLU A 141 12.26 4.13 0.45
N VAL A 142 12.17 5.36 0.94
CA VAL A 142 13.34 6.24 1.10
C VAL A 142 14.17 5.91 2.35
N LEU A 143 13.75 4.93 3.15
CA LEU A 143 14.41 4.47 4.38
C LEU A 143 14.98 3.03 4.24
N PRO A 144 15.90 2.75 3.30
CA PRO A 144 16.40 1.39 3.05
C PRO A 144 17.21 0.81 4.23
N PHE A 145 17.75 1.68 5.08
CA PHE A 145 18.50 1.29 6.29
C PHE A 145 17.64 1.31 7.56
N GLY A 146 16.33 1.54 7.43
CA GLY A 146 15.42 1.72 8.55
C GLY A 146 15.29 3.18 9.01
N GLY A 147 14.45 3.40 10.02
CA GLY A 147 14.14 4.72 10.56
C GLY A 147 12.70 4.82 11.04
N ALA A 148 12.24 6.05 11.26
CA ALA A 148 10.87 6.34 11.67
C ALA A 148 10.17 7.21 10.62
N VAL A 149 8.98 6.79 10.20
CA VAL A 149 8.00 7.64 9.52
C VAL A 149 7.22 8.37 10.62
N VAL A 150 7.21 9.71 10.57
CA VAL A 150 6.60 10.59 11.59
C VAL A 150 5.47 11.39 10.97
#